data_AF-A0A836SNQ8-F1
#
_entry.id   AF-A0A836SNQ8-F1
#
_cell.length_a   1.000
_cell.length_b   1.000
_cell.length_c   1.000
_cell.angle_alpha   90.00
_cell.angle_beta   90.00
_cell.angle_gamma   90.00
#
_symmetry.space_group_name_H-M   'P 1'
#
loop_
_entity.id
_entity.type
_entity.pdbx_description
1 polymer ?
#
loop_
_entity_poly.entity_id
_entity_poly.type
_entity_poly.pdbx_seq_one_letter_code
_entity_poly.pdbx_strand_id
1 'polypeptide(L)'
;LEKEVSREEHRIDVRKREIRENLPKGVFLPVDRSDLLAFLKPQDSIADFVEDVVHIMSLRPGKVPEEIRKGLSELVDAVRTVDAYVETVGKLSRVARFSFRGKDIAQVMEEISRVEELEHETDIIEMSLGRTIFAAEGEIGPVGVYHLSELAKAIGEVADNAARAADRLRTMICRR
;
A
#
# COMPACT_ATOMS: atom_id res chain seq x y z
N LEU A 1 -8.37 -1.93 -18.45
CA LEU A 1 -7.69 -1.99 -17.14
C LEU A 1 -6.69 -0.85 -16.97
N GLU A 2 -5.58 -0.78 -17.72
CA GLU A 2 -4.58 0.31 -17.57
C GLU A 2 -5.17 1.72 -17.58
N LYS A 3 -5.95 2.07 -18.62
CA LYS A 3 -6.65 3.38 -18.69
C LYS A 3 -7.62 3.64 -17.54
N GLU A 4 -8.17 2.58 -16.96
CA GLU A 4 -9.13 2.69 -15.85
C GLU A 4 -8.38 2.94 -14.54
N VAL A 5 -7.34 2.15 -14.26
CA VAL A 5 -6.48 2.33 -13.09
C VAL A 5 -5.80 3.69 -13.11
N SER A 6 -5.24 4.11 -14.25
CA SER A 6 -4.63 5.43 -14.43
C SER A 6 -5.63 6.57 -14.17
N ARG A 7 -6.90 6.39 -14.56
CA ARG A 7 -7.95 7.38 -14.24
C ARG A 7 -8.25 7.44 -12.75
N GLU A 8 -8.25 6.30 -12.05
CA GLU A 8 -8.51 6.27 -10.60
C GLU A 8 -7.32 6.81 -9.80
N GLU A 9 -6.07 6.49 -10.17
CA GLU A 9 -4.86 7.13 -9.62
C GLU A 9 -4.97 8.65 -9.77
N HIS A 10 -5.29 9.14 -10.97
CA HIS A 10 -5.37 10.58 -11.20
C HIS A 10 -6.42 11.25 -10.31
N ARG A 11 -7.55 10.58 -10.06
CA ARG A 11 -8.58 11.07 -9.12
C ARG A 11 -8.07 11.12 -7.68
N ILE A 12 -7.21 10.18 -7.29
CA ILE A 12 -6.58 10.14 -5.97
C ILE A 12 -5.56 11.27 -5.82
N ASP A 13 -4.69 11.50 -6.80
CA ASP A 13 -3.73 12.63 -6.76
C ASP A 13 -4.47 13.98 -6.73
N VAL A 14 -5.54 14.15 -7.52
CA VAL A 14 -6.39 15.36 -7.47
C VAL A 14 -6.96 15.56 -6.07
N ARG A 15 -7.52 14.52 -5.44
CA ARG A 15 -8.06 14.61 -4.08
C ARG A 15 -6.97 14.94 -3.06
N LYS A 16 -5.78 14.34 -3.17
CA LYS A 16 -4.63 14.67 -2.31
C LYS A 16 -4.22 16.14 -2.44
N ARG A 17 -4.17 16.66 -3.67
CA ARG A 17 -3.88 18.07 -3.94
C ARG A 17 -4.96 18.99 -3.35
N GLU A 18 -6.24 18.67 -3.54
CA GLU A 18 -7.35 19.41 -2.92
C GLU A 18 -7.22 19.45 -1.39
N ILE A 19 -6.90 18.31 -0.74
CA ILE A 19 -6.70 18.29 0.72
C ILE A 19 -5.54 19.20 1.13
N ARG A 20 -4.41 19.17 0.40
CA ARG A 20 -3.23 20.01 0.67
C ARG A 20 -3.51 21.50 0.54
N GLU A 21 -4.26 21.89 -0.48
CA GLU A 21 -4.61 23.28 -0.79
C GLU A 21 -5.63 23.85 0.18
N ASN A 22 -6.59 23.04 0.61
CA ASN A 22 -7.66 23.46 1.52
C ASN A 22 -7.31 23.30 3.01
N LEU A 23 -6.11 22.79 3.32
CA LEU A 23 -5.71 22.60 4.71
C LEU A 23 -5.39 23.95 5.37
N PRO A 24 -6.12 24.35 6.44
CA PRO A 24 -5.98 25.68 7.03
C PRO A 24 -4.56 25.94 7.54
N LYS A 25 -4.02 27.12 7.21
CA LYS A 25 -2.72 27.60 7.69
C LYS A 25 -2.91 28.27 9.05
N GLY A 26 -3.05 27.45 10.09
CA GLY A 26 -3.26 27.90 11.47
C GLY A 26 -4.75 27.99 11.85
N VAL A 27 -5.00 27.67 13.12
CA VAL A 27 -6.28 27.50 13.84
C VAL A 27 -6.81 26.04 13.87
N PHE A 28 -6.69 25.44 15.07
CA PHE A 28 -7.32 24.22 15.61
C PHE A 28 -7.55 23.03 14.64
N LEU A 29 -6.47 22.44 14.12
CA LEU A 29 -6.54 21.05 13.68
C LEU A 29 -6.42 20.13 14.90
N PRO A 30 -7.17 19.02 14.97
CA PRO A 30 -7.06 18.05 16.06
C PRO A 30 -5.75 17.26 16.03
N VAL A 31 -4.91 17.45 15.02
CA VAL A 31 -3.62 16.79 14.77
C VAL A 31 -2.68 17.80 14.11
N ASP A 32 -1.37 17.56 14.19
CA ASP A 32 -0.39 18.41 13.51
C ASP A 32 -0.55 18.37 11.98
N ARG A 33 -0.43 19.53 11.33
CA ARG A 33 -0.56 19.67 9.88
C ARG A 33 0.48 18.84 9.13
N SER A 34 1.73 18.83 9.60
CA SER A 34 2.81 18.09 8.97
C SER A 34 2.61 16.58 9.11
N ASP A 35 2.13 16.11 10.26
CA ASP A 35 1.80 14.70 10.47
C ASP A 35 0.63 14.25 9.57
N LEU A 36 -0.43 15.06 9.42
CA LEU A 36 -1.53 14.77 8.49
C LEU A 36 -1.06 14.70 7.03
N LEU A 37 -0.19 15.63 6.61
CA LEU A 37 0.39 15.59 5.26
C LEU A 37 1.32 14.39 5.05
N ALA A 38 2.07 14.01 6.07
CA ALA A 38 2.92 12.82 6.05
C ALA A 38 2.08 11.53 6.01
N PHE A 39 0.89 11.52 6.63
CA PHE A 39 -0.08 10.43 6.55
C PHE A 39 -0.75 10.30 5.18
N LEU A 40 -0.99 11.42 4.49
CA LEU A 40 -1.60 11.42 3.15
C LEU A 40 -0.67 10.91 2.05
N LYS A 41 0.65 11.13 2.19
CA LYS A 41 1.62 10.75 1.15
C LYS A 41 1.61 9.25 0.81
N PRO A 42 1.76 8.31 1.77
CA PRO A 42 1.79 6.89 1.44
C PRO A 42 0.46 6.36 0.90
N GLN A 43 -0.68 6.96 1.24
CA GLN A 43 -1.99 6.56 0.67
C GLN A 43 -2.07 6.76 -0.84
N ASP A 44 -1.47 7.84 -1.33
CA ASP A 44 -1.34 8.12 -2.75
C ASP A 44 -0.36 7.17 -3.41
N SER A 45 0.78 6.90 -2.75
CA SER A 45 1.74 5.90 -3.24
C SER A 45 1.15 4.50 -3.36
N ILE A 46 0.16 4.09 -2.54
CA ILE A 46 -0.57 2.83 -2.76
C ILE A 46 -1.22 2.82 -4.17
N ALA A 47 -1.85 3.92 -4.58
CA ALA A 47 -2.48 4.03 -5.89
C ALA A 47 -1.45 4.08 -7.03
N ASP A 48 -0.36 4.84 -6.84
CA ASP A 48 0.75 4.92 -7.80
C ASP A 48 1.31 3.52 -8.09
N PHE A 49 1.58 2.73 -7.05
CA PHE A 49 2.13 1.37 -7.23
C PHE A 49 1.12 0.39 -7.86
N VAL A 50 -0.18 0.57 -7.63
CA VAL A 50 -1.21 -0.20 -8.34
C VAL A 50 -1.21 0.13 -9.84
N GLU A 51 -1.00 1.40 -10.21
CA GLU A 51 -0.81 1.79 -11.61
C GLU A 51 0.47 1.17 -12.19
N ASP A 52 1.59 1.24 -11.45
CA ASP A 52 2.87 0.64 -11.86
C ASP A 52 2.74 -0.86 -12.10
N VAL A 53 2.04 -1.60 -11.23
CA VAL A 53 1.78 -3.04 -11.43
C VAL A 53 1.10 -3.28 -12.77
N VAL A 54 0.03 -2.53 -13.08
CA VAL A 54 -0.71 -2.70 -14.33
C VAL A 54 0.12 -2.28 -15.54
N HIS A 55 0.94 -1.23 -15.40
CA HIS A 55 1.85 -0.80 -16.44
C HIS A 55 2.94 -1.84 -16.72
N ILE A 56 3.63 -2.33 -15.69
CA ILE A 56 4.65 -3.37 -15.81
C ILE A 56 4.07 -4.63 -16.44
N MET A 57 2.86 -5.04 -16.04
CA MET A 57 2.15 -6.17 -16.66
C MET A 57 1.89 -5.96 -18.16
N SER A 58 1.65 -4.73 -18.61
CA SER A 58 1.34 -4.41 -20.01
C SER A 58 2.59 -4.41 -20.91
N LEU A 59 3.78 -4.13 -20.36
CA LEU A 59 5.03 -3.98 -21.11
C LEU A 59 5.49 -5.25 -21.84
N ARG A 60 5.26 -6.43 -21.24
CA ARG A 60 5.75 -7.69 -21.79
C ARG A 60 4.68 -8.78 -21.75
N PRO A 61 3.81 -8.85 -22.78
CA PRO A 61 2.89 -9.96 -22.93
C PRO A 61 3.66 -11.26 -23.22
N GLY A 62 3.36 -12.33 -22.49
CA GLY A 62 4.05 -13.60 -22.67
C GLY A 62 3.53 -14.70 -21.75
N LYS A 63 4.02 -15.93 -21.97
CA LYS A 63 3.75 -17.04 -21.05
C LYS A 63 4.59 -16.86 -19.79
N VAL A 64 3.91 -16.69 -18.66
CA VAL A 64 4.50 -16.80 -17.33
C VAL A 64 4.44 -18.26 -16.90
N PRO A 65 5.56 -18.89 -16.49
CA PRO A 65 5.58 -20.23 -15.93
C PRO A 65 4.58 -20.38 -14.80
N GLU A 66 3.94 -21.54 -14.69
CA GLU A 66 2.79 -21.73 -13.81
C GLU A 66 3.13 -21.50 -12.33
N GLU A 67 4.32 -21.89 -11.88
CA GLU A 67 4.72 -21.68 -10.49
C GLU A 67 4.96 -20.19 -10.17
N ILE A 68 5.47 -19.40 -11.13
CA ILE A 68 5.59 -17.95 -10.97
C ILE A 68 4.22 -17.30 -10.98
N ARG A 69 3.30 -17.76 -11.84
CA ARG A 69 1.90 -17.28 -11.85
C ARG A 69 1.22 -17.50 -10.51
N LYS A 70 1.37 -18.68 -9.91
CA LYS A 70 0.81 -18.98 -8.59
C LYS A 70 1.39 -18.07 -7.52
N GLY A 71 2.71 -17.89 -7.48
CA GLY A 71 3.35 -17.01 -6.49
C GLY A 71 2.97 -15.53 -6.69
N LEU A 72 2.77 -15.06 -7.92
CA LEU A 72 2.22 -13.73 -8.19
C LEU A 72 0.77 -13.60 -7.66
N SER A 73 -0.07 -14.61 -7.87
CA SER A 73 -1.44 -14.61 -7.33
C SER A 73 -1.44 -14.62 -5.80
N GLU A 74 -0.57 -15.43 -5.18
CA GLU A 74 -0.42 -15.48 -3.73
C GLU A 74 0.06 -14.12 -3.18
N LEU A 75 1.00 -13.47 -3.87
CA LEU A 75 1.46 -12.14 -3.49
C LEU A 75 0.34 -11.10 -3.60
N VAL A 76 -0.47 -11.12 -4.66
CA VAL A 76 -1.66 -10.24 -4.79
C VAL A 76 -2.67 -10.52 -3.67
N ASP A 77 -2.92 -11.78 -3.34
CA ASP A 77 -3.81 -12.15 -2.23
C ASP A 77 -3.26 -11.70 -0.86
N ALA A 78 -1.94 -11.56 -0.72
CA ALA A 78 -1.29 -11.06 0.48
C ALA A 78 -1.40 -9.53 0.65
N VAL A 79 -1.66 -8.78 -0.43
CA VAL A 79 -1.94 -7.32 -0.40
C VAL A 79 -3.23 -6.96 0.37
N ARG A 80 -3.89 -7.94 1.03
CA ARG A 80 -4.89 -7.73 2.11
C ARG A 80 -4.45 -6.74 3.19
N THR A 81 -3.15 -6.46 3.32
CA THR A 81 -2.62 -5.33 4.10
C THR A 81 -3.36 -4.02 3.80
N VAL A 82 -3.74 -3.77 2.55
CA VAL A 82 -4.53 -2.59 2.14
C VAL A 82 -5.92 -2.61 2.75
N ASP A 83 -6.61 -3.75 2.74
CA ASP A 83 -7.94 -3.88 3.34
C ASP A 83 -7.89 -3.63 4.85
N ALA A 84 -6.93 -4.25 5.55
CA ALA A 84 -6.70 -4.03 6.97
C ALA A 84 -6.39 -2.56 7.29
N TYR A 85 -5.59 -1.90 6.44
CA TYR A 85 -5.33 -0.47 6.55
C TYR A 85 -6.62 0.37 6.37
N VAL A 86 -7.45 0.07 5.37
CA VAL A 86 -8.73 0.76 5.14
C VAL A 86 -9.67 0.60 6.35
N GLU A 87 -9.73 -0.59 6.93
CA GLU A 87 -10.49 -0.85 8.17
C GLU A 87 -9.98 0.03 9.33
N THR A 88 -8.65 0.12 9.48
CA THR A 88 -7.97 0.94 10.49
C THR A 88 -8.33 2.41 10.37
N VAL A 89 -8.24 2.98 9.16
CA VAL A 89 -8.65 4.37 8.89
C VAL A 89 -10.15 4.56 9.15
N GLY A 90 -10.96 3.57 8.79
CA GLY A 90 -12.40 3.53 9.05
C GLY A 90 -12.72 3.61 10.54
N LYS A 91 -12.00 2.88 11.40
CA LYS A 91 -12.13 2.98 12.86
C LYS A 91 -11.71 4.34 13.38
N LEU A 92 -10.56 4.87 12.97
CA LEU A 92 -10.13 6.20 13.40
C LEU A 92 -11.17 7.28 13.09
N SER A 93 -11.77 7.26 11.90
CA SER A 93 -12.81 8.23 11.52
C SER A 93 -14.04 8.21 12.43
N ARG A 94 -14.33 7.07 13.06
CA ARG A 94 -15.39 6.91 14.06
C ARG A 94 -14.94 7.46 15.41
N VAL A 95 -13.74 7.10 15.85
CA VAL A 95 -13.14 7.58 17.11
C VAL A 95 -13.03 9.10 17.14
N ALA A 96 -12.58 9.71 16.04
CA ALA A 96 -12.43 11.15 15.92
C ALA A 96 -13.76 11.92 16.05
N ARG A 97 -14.90 11.30 15.71
CA ARG A 97 -16.24 11.92 15.79
C ARG A 97 -16.85 11.92 17.19
N PHE A 98 -16.50 10.96 18.06
CA PHE A 98 -17.17 10.74 19.34
C PHE A 98 -16.32 11.06 20.59
N SER A 99 -15.13 11.63 20.39
CA SER A 99 -14.05 11.86 21.37
C SER A 99 -13.16 10.64 21.58
N PHE A 100 -11.86 10.82 21.40
CA PHE A 100 -10.83 9.81 21.59
C PHE A 100 -10.79 9.34 23.05
N ARG A 101 -11.39 8.19 23.35
CA ARG A 101 -11.22 7.53 24.65
C ARG A 101 -10.00 6.62 24.57
N GLY A 102 -9.29 6.40 25.69
CA GLY A 102 -8.08 5.58 25.71
C GLY A 102 -8.26 4.16 25.15
N LYS A 103 -9.46 3.58 25.34
CA LYS A 103 -9.81 2.26 24.77
C LYS A 103 -9.88 2.27 23.24
N ASP A 104 -10.36 3.35 22.65
CA ASP A 104 -10.50 3.49 21.21
C ASP A 104 -9.13 3.66 20.52
N ILE A 105 -8.22 4.40 21.17
CA ILE A 105 -6.83 4.52 20.73
C ILE A 105 -6.13 3.15 20.78
N ALA A 106 -6.30 2.40 21.87
CA ALA A 106 -5.69 1.07 22.01
C ALA A 106 -6.14 0.11 20.89
N GLN A 107 -7.42 0.16 20.49
CA GLN A 107 -7.92 -0.65 19.37
C GLN A 107 -7.31 -0.24 18.03
N VAL A 108 -7.17 1.05 17.75
CA VAL A 108 -6.51 1.51 16.52
C VAL A 108 -5.04 1.09 16.49
N MET A 109 -4.35 1.12 17.64
CA MET A 109 -2.96 0.68 17.74
C MET A 109 -2.81 -0.83 17.47
N GLU A 110 -3.74 -1.65 17.96
CA GLU A 110 -3.79 -3.09 17.68
C GLU A 110 -3.98 -3.37 16.18
N GLU A 111 -4.85 -2.62 15.51
CA GLU A 111 -5.03 -2.75 14.05
C GLU A 111 -3.80 -2.33 13.26
N ILE A 112 -3.12 -1.25 13.66
CA ILE A 112 -1.87 -0.84 13.01
C ILE A 112 -0.84 -1.97 13.11
N SER A 113 -0.71 -2.60 14.27
CA SER A 113 0.16 -3.77 14.43
C SER A 113 -0.27 -4.94 13.53
N ARG A 114 -1.58 -5.15 13.34
CA ARG A 114 -2.07 -6.16 12.39
C ARG A 114 -1.70 -5.83 10.93
N VAL A 115 -1.69 -4.56 10.54
CA VAL A 115 -1.23 -4.14 9.20
C VAL A 115 0.26 -4.45 9.02
N GLU A 116 1.10 -4.18 10.04
CA GLU A 116 2.54 -4.48 10.00
C GLU A 116 2.81 -6.00 9.92
N GLU A 117 2.02 -6.82 10.62
CA GLU A 117 2.12 -8.29 10.51
C GLU A 117 1.82 -8.78 9.09
N LEU A 118 0.78 -8.24 8.45
CA LEU A 118 0.38 -8.62 7.09
C LEU A 118 1.40 -8.16 6.04
N GLU A 119 2.03 -7.00 6.24
CA GLU A 119 3.14 -6.55 5.40
C GLU A 119 4.33 -7.50 5.53
N HIS A 120 4.68 -7.92 6.75
CA HIS A 120 5.74 -8.90 6.94
C HIS A 120 5.44 -10.25 6.28
N GLU A 121 4.18 -10.71 6.33
CA GLU A 121 3.73 -11.90 5.59
C GLU A 121 3.91 -11.71 4.07
N THR A 122 3.62 -10.51 3.55
CA THR A 122 3.78 -10.15 2.14
C THR A 122 5.25 -10.19 1.72
N ASP A 123 6.16 -9.64 2.51
CA ASP A 123 7.61 -9.66 2.27
C ASP A 123 8.16 -11.09 2.16
N ILE A 124 7.70 -11.99 3.03
CA ILE A 124 8.11 -13.40 3.01
C ILE A 124 7.70 -14.06 1.68
N ILE A 125 6.48 -13.78 1.21
CA ILE A 125 5.95 -14.29 -0.06
C ILE A 125 6.73 -13.70 -1.23
N GLU A 126 6.98 -12.39 -1.23
CA GLU A 126 7.77 -11.72 -2.27
C GLU A 126 9.18 -12.31 -2.38
N MET A 127 9.87 -12.50 -1.25
CA MET A 127 11.20 -13.14 -1.23
C MET A 127 11.17 -14.57 -1.77
N SER A 128 10.11 -15.33 -1.46
CA SER A 128 9.92 -16.69 -1.95
C SER A 128 9.67 -16.72 -3.46
N LEU A 129 8.84 -15.82 -3.96
CA LEU A 129 8.57 -15.63 -5.38
C LEU A 129 9.84 -15.21 -6.12
N GLY A 130 10.63 -14.30 -5.56
CA GLY A 130 11.92 -13.89 -6.13
C GLY A 130 12.85 -15.08 -6.37
N ARG A 131 13.00 -15.98 -5.39
CA ARG A 131 13.79 -17.22 -5.56
C ARG A 131 13.26 -18.09 -6.69
N THR A 132 11.94 -18.23 -6.80
CA THR A 132 11.26 -18.99 -7.87
C THR A 132 11.53 -18.38 -9.25
N ILE A 133 11.47 -17.05 -9.37
CA ILE A 133 11.73 -16.33 -10.63
C ILE A 133 13.18 -16.54 -11.08
N PHE A 134 14.15 -16.36 -10.19
CA PHE A 134 15.57 -16.55 -10.52
C PHE A 134 15.89 -18.01 -10.88
N ALA A 135 15.28 -18.99 -10.20
CA ALA A 135 15.45 -20.40 -10.53
C ALA A 135 14.93 -20.75 -11.94
N ALA A 136 13.99 -19.97 -12.47
CA ALA A 136 13.41 -20.16 -13.80
C ALA A 136 14.17 -19.46 -14.94
N GLU A 137 15.36 -18.86 -14.68
CA GLU A 137 16.12 -18.11 -15.69
C GLU A 137 16.31 -18.88 -17.00
N GLY A 138 16.56 -20.20 -16.94
CA GLY A 138 16.72 -21.04 -18.12
C GLY A 138 15.48 -21.11 -19.03
N GLU A 139 14.28 -20.88 -18.49
CA GLU A 139 13.01 -20.89 -19.23
C GLU A 139 12.61 -19.49 -19.71
N ILE A 140 12.77 -18.46 -18.86
CA ILE A 140 12.26 -17.10 -19.13
C ILE A 140 13.32 -16.12 -19.64
N GLY A 141 14.60 -16.50 -19.56
CA GLY A 141 15.75 -15.67 -19.87
C GLY A 141 15.98 -14.52 -18.88
N PRO A 142 17.13 -13.85 -18.93
CA PRO A 142 17.49 -12.78 -17.99
C PRO A 142 16.53 -11.58 -18.05
N VAL A 143 16.01 -11.25 -19.23
CA VAL A 143 14.99 -10.19 -19.39
C VAL A 143 13.66 -10.59 -18.74
N GLY A 144 13.30 -11.88 -18.79
CA GLY A 144 12.11 -12.39 -18.12
C GLY A 144 12.25 -12.39 -16.60
N VAL A 145 13.42 -12.77 -16.09
CA VAL A 145 13.75 -12.66 -14.66
C VAL A 145 13.59 -11.22 -14.19
N TYR A 146 14.26 -10.28 -14.86
CA TYR A 146 14.18 -8.86 -14.51
C TYR A 146 12.74 -8.35 -14.53
N HIS A 147 12.00 -8.60 -15.61
CA HIS A 147 10.62 -8.14 -15.75
C HIS A 147 9.69 -8.68 -14.66
N LEU A 148 9.76 -9.98 -14.34
CA LEU A 148 8.91 -10.60 -13.32
C LEU A 148 9.34 -10.22 -11.90
N SER A 149 10.63 -9.97 -11.67
CA SER A 149 11.11 -9.43 -10.39
C SER A 149 10.62 -8.01 -10.16
N GLU A 150 10.65 -7.14 -11.18
CA GLU A 150 10.08 -5.79 -11.07
C GLU A 150 8.57 -5.82 -10.82
N LEU A 151 7.85 -6.74 -11.48
CA LEU A 151 6.43 -6.94 -11.22
C LEU A 151 6.16 -7.38 -9.77
N ALA A 152 6.88 -8.38 -9.27
CA ALA A 152 6.74 -8.85 -7.89
C ALA A 152 7.00 -7.72 -6.88
N LYS A 153 8.08 -6.95 -7.09
CA LYS A 153 8.43 -5.81 -6.25
C LYS A 153 7.37 -4.71 -6.27
N ALA A 154 6.82 -4.39 -7.45
CA ALA A 154 5.75 -3.39 -7.56
C ALA A 154 4.49 -3.81 -6.79
N ILE A 155 4.16 -5.11 -6.77
CA ILE A 155 3.06 -5.64 -5.95
C ILE A 155 3.38 -5.51 -4.45
N GLY A 156 4.60 -5.87 -4.04
CA GLY A 156 5.05 -5.72 -2.65
C GLY A 156 4.99 -4.29 -2.12
N GLU A 157 5.40 -3.30 -2.93
CA GLU A 157 5.32 -1.88 -2.57
C GLU A 157 3.89 -1.41 -2.29
N VAL A 158 2.85 -2.05 -2.84
CA VAL A 158 1.46 -1.72 -2.48
C VAL A 158 1.21 -2.01 -0.99
N ALA A 159 1.67 -3.16 -0.49
CA ALA A 159 1.52 -3.54 0.92
C ALA A 159 2.42 -2.70 1.83
N ASP A 160 3.68 -2.45 1.44
CA ASP A 160 4.60 -1.60 2.19
C ASP A 160 4.04 -0.18 2.36
N ASN A 161 3.47 0.41 1.29
CA ASN A 161 2.87 1.74 1.42
C ASN A 161 1.59 1.76 2.30
N ALA A 162 0.84 0.66 2.38
CA ALA A 162 -0.23 0.53 3.37
C ALA A 162 0.30 0.48 4.81
N ALA A 163 1.38 -0.27 5.07
CA ALA A 163 2.04 -0.30 6.37
C ALA A 163 2.66 1.06 6.74
N ARG A 164 3.36 1.72 5.82
CA ARG A 164 3.87 3.09 5.98
C ARG A 164 2.74 4.06 6.31
N ALA A 165 1.58 3.94 5.65
CA ALA A 165 0.43 4.77 5.96
C ALA A 165 -0.12 4.51 7.37
N ALA A 166 -0.15 3.26 7.81
CA ALA A 166 -0.53 2.88 9.18
C ALA A 166 0.47 3.42 10.23
N ASP A 167 1.78 3.38 9.97
CA ASP A 167 2.77 3.94 10.89
C ASP A 167 2.70 5.49 10.97
N ARG A 168 2.43 6.16 9.85
CA ARG A 168 2.14 7.61 9.88
C ARG A 168 0.89 7.93 10.68
N LEU A 169 -0.11 7.05 10.63
CA LEU A 169 -1.30 7.14 11.47
C LEU A 169 -0.95 7.03 12.96
N ARG A 170 -0.16 6.02 13.34
CA ARG A 170 0.37 5.85 14.70
C ARG A 170 1.04 7.12 15.19
N THR A 171 1.98 7.64 14.41
CA THR A 171 2.73 8.85 14.74
C THR A 171 1.79 10.04 15.00
N MET A 172 0.80 10.23 14.13
CA MET A 172 -0.19 11.30 14.24
C MET A 172 -1.07 11.16 15.50
N ILE A 173 -1.42 9.93 15.91
CA ILE A 173 -2.22 9.67 17.11
C ILE A 173 -1.38 9.86 18.39
N CYS A 174 -0.15 9.39 18.41
CA CYS A 174 0.72 9.46 19.59
C CYS A 174 1.24 10.87 19.89
N ARG A 175 1.27 11.76 18.89
CA ARG A 175 1.71 13.17 19.04
C ARG A 175 0.58 14.15 19.31
N ARG A 176 -0.65 13.64 19.43
CA ARG A 176 -1.86 14.44 19.67
C ARG A 176 -1.93 14.96 21.11
#